data_AF-A0A7W3TCJ3-F1
#
_entry.id   AF-A0A7W3TCJ3-F1
#
_cell.length_a   1.000
_cell.length_b   1.000
_cell.length_c   1.000
_cell.angle_alpha   90.00
_cell.angle_beta   90.00
_cell.angle_gamma   90.00
#
_symmetry.space_group_name_H-M   'P 1'
#
loop_
_entity.id
_entity.type
_entity.pdbx_description
1 polymer ?
#
loop_
_entity_poly.entity_id
_entity_poly.type
_entity_poly.pdbx_seq_one_letter_code
_entity_poly.pdbx_strand_id
1 'polypeptide(L)'
;MRLRDLLDVPELGLRPLGDPLPADRPVRGTMTTDLRDPGRYLVGGELVLTGLAWWRGSGDAEPFVRILVGAGVAALAAGEAELGSVPRDVVEACARHGLPLLAVDTSVGFTTITEHVSRRLSGSPAGEMATALERWRGAGSPVGGVEPGLRALLVSPSGRVLVDTTGEPPVPDAGTPLLCARAGAGGAPGPARVVVAGTPHALFPVAPPGPDGTPPPLDAAGPAGELLAVVGDPDRWPRRRVELLAATAGLVADERRRADAAGAAWRRLAREVVELARSGAPSAVVAARLDLLVPIPDAARGRPGAGRQVVVAVLERPGDGGGDAGVPPRADARAARLLLTDLVAGARERAGAAPGMPGAPGPVDGSPDGPAGAVVTEVDDEAVALLAPLPTTPAGVGSVPLTPGALLDAVRPALTAGLGPGGRLSVGVSDPVASADGLAGALEEARHARRVAAARGET
;
A
#
# COMPACT_ATOMS: atom_id res chain seq x y z
N MET A 1 -16.38 7.79 -1.37
CA MET A 1 -17.22 7.53 -2.57
C MET A 1 -18.59 8.14 -2.34
N ARG A 2 -19.46 8.23 -3.36
CA ARG A 2 -20.85 8.68 -3.23
C ARG A 2 -21.80 7.48 -3.09
N LEU A 3 -22.96 7.71 -2.51
CA LEU A 3 -24.00 6.67 -2.37
C LEU A 3 -24.44 6.10 -3.73
N ARG A 4 -24.51 6.93 -4.78
CA ARG A 4 -24.78 6.50 -6.16
C ARG A 4 -23.79 5.43 -6.65
N ASP A 5 -22.52 5.53 -6.27
CA ASP A 5 -21.47 4.63 -6.73
C ASP A 5 -21.67 3.19 -6.21
N LEU A 6 -22.46 3.02 -5.14
CA LEU A 6 -22.84 1.71 -4.60
C LEU A 6 -24.08 1.13 -5.28
N LEU A 7 -25.01 2.00 -5.71
CA LEU A 7 -26.21 1.59 -6.42
C LEU A 7 -25.91 1.14 -7.85
N ASP A 8 -24.83 1.67 -8.43
CA ASP A 8 -24.35 1.30 -9.77
C ASP A 8 -23.66 -0.08 -9.83
N VAL A 9 -23.53 -0.80 -8.70
CA VAL A 9 -22.89 -2.12 -8.61
C VAL A 9 -23.94 -3.17 -8.28
N PRO A 10 -24.52 -3.88 -9.29
CA PRO A 10 -25.61 -4.83 -9.09
C PRO A 10 -25.28 -5.95 -8.11
N GLU A 11 -24.02 -6.35 -8.03
CA GLU A 11 -23.53 -7.44 -7.17
C GLU A 11 -23.63 -7.12 -5.67
N LEU A 12 -23.87 -5.86 -5.30
CA LEU A 12 -24.09 -5.46 -3.91
C LEU A 12 -25.54 -5.65 -3.45
N GLY A 13 -26.46 -5.96 -4.36
CA GLY A 13 -27.86 -6.25 -4.01
C GLY A 13 -28.57 -5.11 -3.27
N LEU A 14 -28.15 -3.86 -3.49
CA LEU A 14 -28.68 -2.68 -2.82
C LEU A 14 -29.87 -2.10 -3.58
N ARG A 15 -31.05 -2.10 -2.95
CA ARG A 15 -32.28 -1.58 -3.56
C ARG A 15 -32.84 -0.38 -2.77
N PRO A 16 -32.96 0.80 -3.39
CA PRO A 16 -33.68 1.95 -2.84
C PRO A 16 -35.06 1.65 -2.24
N LEU A 17 -35.32 2.17 -1.03
CA LEU A 17 -36.64 2.15 -0.38
C LEU A 17 -37.12 3.59 -0.10
N GLY A 18 -37.40 4.35 -1.15
CA GLY A 18 -37.94 5.71 -1.10
C GLY A 18 -37.34 6.64 -2.15
N ASP A 19 -38.09 7.64 -2.59
CA ASP A 19 -37.66 8.60 -3.62
C ASP A 19 -38.05 10.07 -3.29
N PRO A 20 -37.20 11.05 -3.65
CA PRO A 20 -35.87 10.88 -4.25
C PRO A 20 -34.78 10.61 -3.19
N LEU A 21 -33.91 9.64 -3.46
CA LEU A 21 -32.70 9.41 -2.66
C LEU A 21 -31.66 10.52 -2.94
N PRO A 22 -31.12 11.20 -1.92
CA PRO A 22 -29.97 12.08 -2.09
C PRO A 22 -28.69 11.26 -2.34
N ALA A 23 -28.56 10.71 -3.56
CA ALA A 23 -27.52 9.77 -3.97
C ALA A 23 -26.10 10.38 -4.04
N ASP A 24 -25.98 11.70 -3.89
CA ASP A 24 -24.71 12.42 -3.82
C ASP A 24 -24.07 12.47 -2.44
N ARG A 25 -24.71 11.90 -1.42
CA ARG A 25 -24.14 11.87 -0.08
C ARG A 25 -22.80 11.11 -0.06
N PRO A 26 -21.76 11.67 0.58
CA PRO A 26 -20.48 11.01 0.71
C PRO A 26 -20.60 9.84 1.70
N VAL A 27 -20.23 8.65 1.25
CA VAL A 27 -20.06 7.46 2.08
C VAL A 27 -18.57 7.37 2.46
N ARG A 28 -18.31 7.25 3.76
CA ARG A 28 -16.97 7.33 4.40
C ARG A 28 -16.54 6.07 5.14
N GLY A 29 -17.44 5.11 5.31
CA GLY A 29 -17.16 3.81 5.92
C GLY A 29 -18.44 2.97 5.95
N THR A 30 -18.36 1.77 6.53
CA THR A 30 -19.54 0.98 6.89
C THR A 30 -19.53 0.67 8.38
N MET A 31 -20.72 0.56 8.97
CA MET A 31 -20.87 0.10 10.34
C MET A 31 -21.96 -0.96 10.37
N THR A 32 -21.60 -2.21 10.69
CA THR A 32 -22.57 -3.29 10.85
C THR A 32 -22.99 -3.38 12.31
N THR A 33 -24.28 -3.24 12.59
CA THR A 33 -24.78 -3.26 13.96
C THR A 33 -26.25 -3.62 14.05
N ASP A 34 -26.60 -4.30 15.15
CA ASP A 34 -27.98 -4.49 15.60
C ASP A 34 -28.17 -4.03 17.05
N LEU A 35 -27.34 -3.08 17.49
CA LEU A 35 -27.56 -2.40 18.75
C LEU A 35 -28.75 -1.45 18.64
N ARG A 36 -29.60 -1.41 19.69
CA ARG A 36 -30.69 -0.44 19.79
C ARG A 36 -30.21 1.01 19.81
N ASP A 37 -29.01 1.24 20.36
CA ASP A 37 -28.34 2.53 20.35
C ASP A 37 -26.88 2.35 19.90
N PRO A 38 -26.59 2.54 18.60
CA PRO A 38 -25.24 2.47 18.07
C PRO A 38 -24.48 3.80 18.21
N GLY A 39 -25.07 4.86 18.78
CA GLY A 39 -24.58 6.23 18.66
C GLY A 39 -23.13 6.43 19.10
N ARG A 40 -22.68 5.71 20.14
CA ARG A 40 -21.29 5.79 20.64
C ARG A 40 -20.23 5.24 19.68
N TYR A 41 -20.64 4.53 18.63
CA TYR A 41 -19.76 3.90 17.64
C TYR A 41 -19.81 4.60 16.28
N LEU A 42 -20.67 5.61 16.12
CA LEU A 42 -20.84 6.35 14.89
C LEU A 42 -20.03 7.65 14.95
N VAL A 43 -19.34 7.95 13.86
CA VAL A 43 -18.46 9.11 13.67
C VAL A 43 -18.98 10.01 12.55
N GLY A 44 -19.87 9.49 11.69
CA GLY A 44 -20.58 10.22 10.65
C GLY A 44 -20.12 9.88 9.24
N GLY A 45 -21.08 9.83 8.30
CA GLY A 45 -20.85 9.49 6.90
C GLY A 45 -20.80 7.98 6.60
N GLU A 46 -21.11 7.12 7.57
CA GLU A 46 -21.16 5.67 7.38
C GLU A 46 -22.38 5.24 6.57
N LEU A 47 -22.25 4.13 5.85
CA LEU A 47 -23.36 3.26 5.49
C LEU A 47 -23.58 2.27 6.64
N VAL A 48 -24.67 2.42 7.38
CA VAL A 48 -25.00 1.51 8.49
C VAL A 48 -25.70 0.27 7.93
N LEU A 49 -25.19 -0.92 8.25
CA LEU A 49 -25.73 -2.22 7.86
C LEU A 49 -26.39 -2.88 9.07
N THR A 50 -27.64 -3.33 8.95
CA THR A 50 -28.39 -3.90 10.07
C THR A 50 -29.24 -5.09 9.61
N GLY A 51 -29.26 -6.16 10.41
CA GLY A 51 -30.19 -7.29 10.23
C GLY A 51 -31.58 -7.00 10.79
N LEU A 52 -31.78 -5.84 11.44
CA LEU A 52 -32.98 -5.40 12.14
C LEU A 52 -33.29 -6.18 13.42
N ALA A 53 -32.32 -6.88 14.01
CA ALA A 53 -32.54 -7.67 15.23
C ALA A 53 -32.88 -6.80 16.47
N TRP A 54 -32.67 -5.49 16.40
CA TRP A 54 -33.10 -4.53 17.42
C TRP A 54 -34.61 -4.24 17.39
N TRP A 55 -35.27 -4.41 16.23
CA TRP A 55 -36.67 -4.07 16.01
C TRP A 55 -37.59 -5.13 16.62
N ARG A 56 -38.48 -4.73 17.53
CA ARG A 56 -39.46 -5.63 18.17
C ARG A 56 -40.92 -5.26 17.89
N GLY A 57 -41.15 -4.14 17.22
CA GLY A 57 -42.49 -3.68 16.86
C GLY A 57 -42.57 -2.18 16.62
N SER A 58 -43.76 -1.71 16.27
CA SER A 58 -44.03 -0.31 15.95
C SER A 58 -43.69 0.60 17.13
N GLY A 59 -42.73 1.50 16.89
CA GLY A 59 -42.23 2.46 17.88
C GLY A 59 -40.73 2.38 18.13
N ASP A 60 -40.07 1.26 17.80
CA ASP A 60 -38.61 1.14 17.91
C ASP A 60 -37.89 1.90 16.78
N ALA A 61 -38.53 2.10 15.62
CA ALA A 61 -37.92 2.72 14.44
C ALA A 61 -37.55 4.20 14.62
N GLU A 62 -38.44 4.99 15.24
CA GLU A 62 -38.28 6.44 15.38
C GLU A 62 -37.05 6.82 16.24
N PRO A 63 -36.82 6.25 17.45
CA PRO A 63 -35.61 6.48 18.21
C PRO A 63 -34.33 6.06 17.47
N PHE A 64 -34.34 4.90 16.81
CA PHE A 64 -33.18 4.37 16.11
C PHE A 64 -32.76 5.30 14.95
N VAL A 65 -33.70 5.69 14.08
CA VAL A 65 -33.42 6.60 12.96
C VAL A 65 -32.92 7.96 13.46
N ARG A 66 -33.48 8.49 14.55
CA ARG A 66 -33.01 9.76 15.15
C ARG A 66 -31.56 9.69 15.62
N ILE A 67 -31.13 8.55 16.17
CA ILE A 67 -29.73 8.34 16.57
C ILE A 67 -28.81 8.39 15.34
N LEU A 68 -29.16 7.69 14.27
CA LEU A 68 -28.35 7.66 13.04
C LEU A 68 -28.26 9.04 12.38
N VAL A 69 -29.37 9.77 12.31
CA VAL A 69 -29.43 11.12 11.75
C VAL A 69 -28.64 12.10 12.60
N GLY A 70 -28.76 12.01 13.94
CA GLY A 70 -27.98 12.82 14.88
C GLY A 70 -26.47 12.59 14.77
N ALA A 71 -26.06 11.36 14.45
CA ALA A 71 -24.66 10.99 14.21
C ALA A 71 -24.15 11.36 12.80
N GLY A 72 -25.02 11.81 11.89
CA GLY A 72 -24.63 12.20 10.53
C GLY A 72 -24.38 11.02 9.58
N VAL A 73 -25.04 9.88 9.81
CA VAL A 73 -24.97 8.69 8.95
C VAL A 73 -25.36 9.03 7.51
N ALA A 74 -24.64 8.45 6.53
CA ALA A 74 -24.87 8.72 5.12
C ALA A 74 -26.12 7.98 4.58
N ALA A 75 -26.30 6.73 5.00
CA ALA A 75 -27.44 5.88 4.62
C ALA A 75 -27.60 4.69 5.58
N LEU A 76 -28.81 4.13 5.62
CA LEU A 76 -29.14 2.87 6.29
C LEU A 76 -29.40 1.78 5.23
N ALA A 77 -28.74 0.64 5.38
CA ALA A 77 -28.96 -0.56 4.57
C ALA A 77 -29.45 -1.70 5.47
N ALA A 78 -30.69 -2.13 5.23
CA ALA A 78 -31.39 -3.11 6.05
C ALA A 78 -31.50 -4.44 5.33
N GLY A 79 -31.01 -5.50 5.98
CA GLY A 79 -31.13 -6.87 5.48
C GLY A 79 -32.55 -7.39 5.60
N GLU A 80 -33.03 -8.07 4.55
CA GLU A 80 -34.37 -8.67 4.53
C GLU A 80 -34.37 -10.12 5.05
N ALA A 81 -33.21 -10.67 5.45
CA ALA A 81 -33.05 -12.09 5.75
C ALA A 81 -33.88 -12.59 6.95
N GLU A 82 -34.01 -11.79 8.02
CA GLU A 82 -34.75 -12.19 9.22
C GLU A 82 -36.25 -11.89 9.17
N LEU A 83 -36.64 -10.79 8.53
CA LEU A 83 -38.02 -10.27 8.53
C LEU A 83 -38.73 -10.39 7.18
N GLY A 84 -38.04 -10.88 6.14
CA GLY A 84 -38.54 -11.03 4.77
C GLY A 84 -38.73 -9.72 4.00
N SER A 85 -38.94 -8.60 4.69
CA SER A 85 -38.99 -7.25 4.13
C SER A 85 -38.65 -6.22 5.21
N VAL A 86 -38.20 -5.04 4.80
CA VAL A 86 -37.95 -3.94 5.73
C VAL A 86 -39.28 -3.41 6.31
N PRO A 87 -39.46 -3.34 7.64
CA PRO A 87 -40.69 -2.88 8.26
C PRO A 87 -41.11 -1.47 7.81
N ARG A 88 -42.43 -1.28 7.62
CA ARG A 88 -43.00 -0.04 7.09
C ARG A 88 -42.71 1.18 7.97
N ASP A 89 -42.69 1.02 9.28
CA ASP A 89 -42.38 2.10 10.23
C ASP A 89 -40.92 2.56 10.14
N VAL A 90 -39.99 1.67 9.77
CA VAL A 90 -38.59 2.01 9.47
C VAL A 90 -38.49 2.84 8.18
N VAL A 91 -39.23 2.45 7.14
CA VAL A 91 -39.31 3.20 5.88
C VAL A 91 -39.87 4.61 6.13
N GLU A 92 -40.99 4.70 6.85
CA GLU A 92 -41.64 5.98 7.15
C GLU A 92 -40.79 6.89 8.04
N ALA A 93 -40.07 6.34 9.03
CA ALA A 93 -39.16 7.10 9.87
C ALA A 93 -37.95 7.63 9.08
N CYS A 94 -37.32 6.78 8.24
CA CYS A 94 -36.20 7.20 7.40
C CYS A 94 -36.61 8.33 6.44
N ALA A 95 -37.77 8.21 5.79
CA ALA A 95 -38.32 9.24 4.92
C ALA A 95 -38.56 10.57 5.66
N ARG A 96 -39.16 10.50 6.86
CA ARG A 96 -39.44 11.69 7.69
C ARG A 96 -38.19 12.46 8.08
N HIS A 97 -37.09 11.76 8.36
CA HIS A 97 -35.82 12.36 8.78
C HIS A 97 -34.81 12.55 7.64
N GLY A 98 -35.20 12.25 6.40
CA GLY A 98 -34.32 12.39 5.23
C GLY A 98 -33.08 11.50 5.27
N LEU A 99 -33.18 10.32 5.90
CA LEU A 99 -32.13 9.31 5.90
C LEU A 99 -32.35 8.34 4.72
N PRO A 100 -31.42 8.24 3.77
CA PRO A 100 -31.47 7.24 2.71
C PRO A 100 -31.62 5.82 3.27
N LEU A 101 -32.59 5.07 2.76
CA LEU A 101 -32.84 3.68 3.14
C LEU A 101 -32.70 2.76 1.93
N LEU A 102 -31.94 1.68 2.11
CA LEU A 102 -31.72 0.62 1.13
C LEU A 102 -32.14 -0.72 1.72
N ALA A 103 -32.83 -1.55 0.95
CA ALA A 103 -32.92 -2.98 1.20
C ALA A 103 -31.65 -3.68 0.70
N VAL A 104 -31.17 -4.65 1.48
CA VAL A 104 -30.10 -5.57 1.07
C VAL A 104 -30.71 -6.92 0.74
N ASP A 105 -30.48 -7.37 -0.48
CA ASP A 105 -30.92 -8.69 -0.95
C ASP A 105 -30.37 -9.83 -0.08
N THR A 106 -31.19 -10.86 0.16
CA THR A 106 -30.83 -11.96 1.06
C THR A 106 -29.69 -12.85 0.55
N SER A 107 -29.36 -12.77 -0.75
CA SER A 107 -28.22 -13.47 -1.34
C SER A 107 -26.87 -12.77 -1.10
N VAL A 108 -26.88 -11.54 -0.57
CA VAL A 108 -25.67 -10.73 -0.36
C VAL A 108 -25.36 -10.57 1.13
N GLY A 109 -24.19 -11.05 1.55
CA GLY A 109 -23.70 -10.83 2.90
C GLY A 109 -23.23 -9.40 3.14
N PHE A 110 -23.43 -8.88 4.35
CA PHE A 110 -22.91 -7.56 4.75
C PHE A 110 -21.40 -7.46 4.66
N THR A 111 -20.68 -8.58 4.77
CA THR A 111 -19.24 -8.66 4.53
C THR A 111 -18.89 -8.24 3.10
N THR A 112 -19.64 -8.70 2.09
CA THR A 112 -19.42 -8.34 0.68
C THR A 112 -19.53 -6.83 0.46
N ILE A 113 -20.54 -6.20 1.08
CA ILE A 113 -20.78 -4.75 1.00
C ILE A 113 -19.68 -3.99 1.75
N THR A 114 -19.35 -4.44 2.96
CA THR A 114 -18.28 -3.87 3.79
C THR A 114 -16.93 -3.95 3.09
N GLU A 115 -16.59 -5.07 2.48
CA GLU A 115 -15.37 -5.25 1.69
C GLU A 115 -15.35 -4.40 0.42
N HIS A 116 -16.49 -4.21 -0.25
CA HIS A 116 -16.57 -3.34 -1.42
C HIS A 116 -16.34 -1.88 -1.04
N VAL A 117 -17.06 -1.40 -0.03
CA VAL A 117 -16.94 -0.03 0.47
C VAL A 117 -15.53 0.19 1.03
N SER A 118 -15.02 -0.74 1.83
CA SER A 118 -13.64 -0.69 2.34
C SER A 118 -12.62 -0.66 1.20
N ARG A 119 -12.76 -1.48 0.15
CA ARG A 119 -11.84 -1.42 -1.02
C ARG A 119 -11.92 -0.09 -1.79
N ARG A 120 -13.10 0.51 -1.91
CA ARG A 120 -13.30 1.80 -2.61
C ARG A 120 -12.89 3.01 -1.78
N LEU A 121 -12.93 2.92 -0.45
CA LEU A 121 -12.61 4.00 0.49
C LEU A 121 -11.20 3.91 1.05
N SER A 122 -10.66 2.70 1.17
CA SER A 122 -9.23 2.46 1.28
C SER A 122 -8.62 2.90 -0.04
N GLY A 123 -8.24 4.17 -0.12
CA GLY A 123 -7.42 4.72 -1.18
C GLY A 123 -6.06 4.02 -1.22
N SER A 124 -6.04 2.73 -1.57
CA SER A 124 -4.80 2.05 -1.93
C SER A 124 -4.23 2.86 -3.09
N PRO A 125 -2.94 3.20 -3.08
CA PRO A 125 -2.32 3.83 -4.24
C PRO A 125 -2.51 2.99 -5.51
N ALA A 126 -2.78 1.67 -5.42
CA ALA A 126 -3.20 0.85 -6.56
C ALA A 126 -4.69 1.01 -6.94
N GLY A 127 -5.58 1.33 -6.00
CA GLY A 127 -7.00 1.61 -6.23
C GLY A 127 -7.24 3.05 -6.70
N GLU A 128 -6.47 4.03 -6.21
CA GLU A 128 -6.45 5.40 -6.73
C GLU A 128 -5.67 5.50 -8.03
N MET A 129 -4.59 4.72 -8.21
CA MET A 129 -3.95 4.51 -9.51
C MET A 129 -4.87 3.74 -10.44
N ALA A 130 -5.60 2.72 -10.00
CA ALA A 130 -6.61 2.03 -10.82
C ALA A 130 -7.78 2.96 -11.15
N THR A 131 -8.21 3.83 -10.24
CA THR A 131 -9.25 4.84 -10.48
C THR A 131 -8.72 5.98 -11.35
N ALA A 132 -7.44 6.34 -11.24
CA ALA A 132 -6.76 7.30 -12.12
C ALA A 132 -6.50 6.68 -13.49
N LEU A 133 -6.20 5.38 -13.57
CA LEU A 133 -6.05 4.56 -14.78
C LEU A 133 -7.39 4.21 -15.41
N GLU A 134 -8.48 4.10 -14.64
CA GLU A 134 -9.86 3.93 -15.11
C GLU A 134 -10.40 5.27 -15.60
N ARG A 135 -10.05 6.38 -14.93
CA ARG A 135 -10.19 7.72 -15.49
C ARG A 135 -9.34 7.90 -16.75
N TRP A 136 -8.15 7.32 -16.81
CA TRP A 136 -7.27 7.31 -18.00
C TRP A 136 -7.79 6.40 -19.13
N ARG A 137 -8.48 5.29 -18.80
CA ARG A 137 -9.11 4.34 -19.74
C ARG A 137 -10.48 4.81 -20.23
N GLY A 138 -11.25 5.52 -19.39
CA GLY A 138 -12.61 5.97 -19.65
C GLY A 138 -12.72 7.42 -20.12
N ALA A 139 -11.73 8.28 -19.80
CA ALA A 139 -11.66 9.61 -20.40
C ALA A 139 -10.89 9.52 -21.71
N GLY A 140 -11.63 9.60 -22.82
CA GLY A 140 -11.15 10.42 -23.93
C GLY A 140 -10.93 11.85 -23.42
N SER A 141 -9.77 12.10 -22.81
CA SER A 141 -9.12 13.36 -22.38
C SER A 141 -9.99 14.55 -21.94
N PRO A 142 -9.60 15.21 -20.83
CA PRO A 142 -9.48 16.68 -20.85
C PRO A 142 -8.06 17.23 -20.64
N VAL A 143 -7.05 16.40 -20.31
CA VAL A 143 -5.63 16.85 -20.25
C VAL A 143 -4.72 15.71 -20.75
N GLY A 144 -4.40 15.72 -22.05
CA GLY A 144 -3.66 14.65 -22.72
C GLY A 144 -2.25 14.45 -22.14
N GLY A 145 -1.91 13.21 -21.76
CA GLY A 145 -0.61 12.87 -21.16
C GLY A 145 0.02 11.56 -21.65
N VAL A 146 -0.76 10.63 -22.19
CA VAL A 146 -0.25 9.48 -22.94
C VAL A 146 -1.22 9.28 -24.09
N GLU A 147 -0.71 9.17 -25.31
CA GLU A 147 -1.60 8.87 -26.43
C GLU A 147 -2.25 7.50 -26.23
N PRO A 148 -3.54 7.34 -26.60
CA PRO A 148 -4.18 6.04 -26.64
C PRO A 148 -3.31 5.04 -27.42
N GLY A 149 -2.95 3.91 -26.80
CA GLY A 149 -2.24 2.81 -27.46
C GLY A 149 -0.79 2.58 -27.05
N LEU A 150 -0.20 3.36 -26.13
CA LEU A 150 1.13 3.05 -25.58
C LEU A 150 1.05 2.20 -24.32
N ARG A 151 1.78 1.08 -24.32
CA ARG A 151 2.01 0.26 -23.12
C ARG A 151 3.08 0.92 -22.25
N ALA A 152 2.78 1.14 -20.97
CA ALA A 152 3.70 1.70 -20.00
C ALA A 152 3.68 0.87 -18.71
N LEU A 153 4.85 0.73 -18.11
CA LEU A 153 5.12 -0.06 -16.91
C LEU A 153 5.71 0.85 -15.84
N LEU A 154 5.15 0.81 -14.63
CA LEU A 154 5.80 1.39 -13.46
C LEU A 154 6.64 0.31 -12.79
N VAL A 155 7.95 0.50 -12.73
CA VAL A 155 8.91 -0.49 -12.25
C VAL A 155 9.55 -0.03 -10.94
N SER A 156 9.49 -0.88 -9.92
CA SER A 156 10.11 -0.65 -8.62
C SER A 156 11.64 -0.80 -8.68
N PRO A 157 12.38 -0.29 -7.68
CA PRO A 157 13.84 -0.49 -7.59
C PRO A 157 14.27 -1.96 -7.53
N SER A 158 13.41 -2.87 -7.03
CA SER A 158 13.66 -4.31 -7.00
C SER A 158 13.26 -5.05 -8.29
N GLY A 159 12.79 -4.35 -9.32
CA GLY A 159 12.39 -4.94 -10.60
C GLY A 159 10.94 -5.43 -10.66
N ARG A 160 10.12 -5.15 -9.65
CA ARG A 160 8.69 -5.47 -9.67
C ARG A 160 7.95 -4.52 -10.59
N VAL A 161 7.00 -5.04 -11.35
CA VAL A 161 6.06 -4.21 -12.11
C VAL A 161 4.89 -3.88 -11.20
N LEU A 162 4.82 -2.62 -10.78
CA LEU A 162 3.78 -2.11 -9.89
C LEU A 162 2.49 -1.76 -10.65
N VAL A 163 2.64 -1.36 -11.93
CA VAL A 163 1.54 -0.99 -12.82
C VAL A 163 1.87 -1.45 -14.24
N ASP A 164 0.89 -2.03 -14.93
CA ASP A 164 0.89 -2.23 -16.39
C ASP A 164 -0.37 -1.61 -16.99
N THR A 165 -0.21 -0.70 -17.98
CA THR A 165 -1.35 -0.05 -18.61
C THR A 165 -2.21 -0.99 -19.46
N THR A 166 -1.72 -2.17 -19.85
CA THR A 166 -2.53 -3.18 -20.55
C THR A 166 -3.64 -3.77 -19.67
N GLY A 167 -3.47 -3.72 -18.34
CA GLY A 167 -4.39 -4.35 -17.40
C GLY A 167 -4.17 -5.85 -17.22
N GLU A 168 -3.16 -6.43 -17.87
CA GLU A 168 -2.73 -7.79 -17.57
C GLU A 168 -2.08 -7.84 -16.18
N PRO A 169 -2.28 -8.92 -15.41
CA PRO A 169 -1.61 -9.08 -14.12
C PRO A 169 -0.09 -9.09 -14.35
N PRO A 170 0.67 -8.24 -13.63
CA PRO A 170 2.09 -8.13 -13.84
C PRO A 170 2.78 -9.46 -13.51
N VAL A 171 3.62 -9.93 -14.43
CA VAL A 171 4.50 -11.08 -14.18
C VAL A 171 5.55 -10.67 -13.15
N PRO A 172 5.78 -11.46 -12.07
CA PRO A 172 6.83 -11.18 -11.10
C PRO A 172 8.18 -10.94 -11.78
N ASP A 173 8.90 -9.93 -11.31
CA ASP A 173 10.27 -9.59 -11.74
C ASP A 173 10.41 -9.23 -13.25
N ALA A 174 9.31 -8.99 -13.97
CA ALA A 174 9.32 -8.60 -15.38
C ALA A 174 10.02 -7.24 -15.64
N GLY A 175 10.21 -6.43 -14.60
CA GLY A 175 10.97 -5.18 -14.67
C GLY A 175 12.49 -5.37 -14.55
N THR A 176 12.97 -6.53 -14.11
CA THR A 176 14.40 -6.80 -13.90
C THR A 176 15.25 -6.54 -15.15
N PRO A 177 14.88 -7.00 -16.35
CA PRO A 177 15.66 -6.70 -17.56
C PRO A 177 15.75 -5.20 -17.89
N LEU A 178 14.72 -4.42 -17.54
CA LEU A 178 14.70 -2.97 -17.76
C LEU A 178 15.68 -2.27 -16.80
N LEU A 179 15.74 -2.72 -15.54
CA LEU A 179 16.72 -2.21 -14.57
C LEU A 179 18.14 -2.59 -14.94
N CYS A 180 18.39 -3.82 -15.40
CA CYS A 180 19.69 -4.23 -15.91
C CYS A 180 20.14 -3.37 -17.10
N ALA A 181 19.24 -3.08 -18.04
CA ALA A 181 19.53 -2.23 -19.19
C ALA A 181 19.79 -0.76 -18.81
N ARG A 182 19.21 -0.28 -17.69
CA ARG A 182 19.43 1.08 -17.15
C ARG A 182 20.90 1.37 -16.89
N ALA A 183 21.65 0.40 -16.36
CA ALA A 183 23.04 0.61 -15.94
C ALA A 183 23.97 1.02 -17.10
N GLY A 184 23.63 0.63 -18.34
CA GLY A 184 24.34 1.04 -19.55
C GLY A 184 23.79 2.29 -20.24
N ALA A 185 22.64 2.80 -19.80
CA ALA A 185 22.02 3.98 -20.35
C ALA A 185 22.50 5.23 -19.58
N GLY A 186 23.39 6.01 -20.19
CA GLY A 186 24.15 7.08 -19.53
C GLY A 186 23.34 8.23 -18.91
N GLY A 187 24.04 9.14 -18.20
CA GLY A 187 23.46 10.24 -17.41
C GLY A 187 23.07 11.51 -18.19
N ALA A 188 22.74 11.38 -19.48
CA ALA A 188 22.28 12.54 -20.26
C ALA A 188 20.81 12.89 -19.92
N PRO A 189 20.42 14.18 -19.96
CA PRO A 189 19.02 14.57 -19.85
C PRO A 189 18.18 13.97 -20.99
N GLY A 190 16.96 13.53 -20.68
CA GLY A 190 16.06 12.89 -21.63
C GLY A 190 15.74 11.42 -21.30
N PRO A 191 14.79 10.80 -22.03
CA PRO A 191 14.46 9.41 -21.81
C PRO A 191 15.61 8.51 -22.28
N ALA A 192 15.95 7.52 -21.48
CA ALA A 192 16.93 6.53 -21.86
C ALA A 192 16.32 5.48 -22.76
N ARG A 193 16.90 5.31 -23.95
CA ARG A 193 16.52 4.24 -24.87
C ARG A 193 17.22 2.93 -24.49
N VAL A 194 16.43 1.89 -24.27
CA VAL A 194 16.93 0.53 -24.05
C VAL A 194 16.21 -0.47 -24.95
N VAL A 195 16.83 -1.62 -25.20
CA VAL A 195 16.20 -2.71 -25.95
C VAL A 195 16.19 -3.95 -25.06
N VAL A 196 15.00 -4.46 -24.76
CA VAL A 196 14.81 -5.65 -23.92
C VAL A 196 14.06 -6.68 -24.75
N ALA A 197 14.63 -7.87 -24.87
CA ALA A 197 14.08 -8.96 -25.69
C ALA A 197 13.70 -8.52 -27.12
N GLY A 198 14.52 -7.67 -27.75
CA GLY A 198 14.28 -7.14 -29.09
C GLY A 198 13.26 -5.98 -29.17
N THR A 199 12.62 -5.62 -28.06
CA THR A 199 11.62 -4.54 -27.99
C THR A 199 12.25 -3.26 -27.44
N PRO A 200 12.17 -2.13 -28.18
CA PRO A 200 12.65 -0.83 -27.67
C PRO A 200 11.74 -0.32 -26.55
N HIS A 201 12.36 0.26 -25.53
CA HIS A 201 11.69 0.95 -24.43
C HIS A 201 12.35 2.30 -24.18
N ALA A 202 11.54 3.27 -23.80
CA ALA A 202 11.98 4.54 -23.23
C ALA A 202 11.84 4.49 -21.71
N LEU A 203 12.92 4.72 -20.99
CA LEU A 203 12.95 4.78 -19.53
C LEU A 203 12.94 6.24 -19.07
N PHE A 204 12.03 6.55 -18.15
CA PHE A 204 11.94 7.83 -17.46
C PHE A 204 12.13 7.62 -15.96
N PRO A 205 12.93 8.44 -15.27
CA PRO A 205 12.95 8.44 -13.82
C PRO A 205 11.61 8.93 -13.27
N VAL A 206 11.10 8.32 -12.20
CA VAL A 206 9.94 8.84 -11.46
C VAL A 206 10.39 10.04 -10.62
N ALA A 207 10.52 11.17 -11.29
CA ALA A 207 11.01 12.44 -10.75
C ALA A 207 10.29 13.61 -11.45
N PRO A 208 10.17 14.78 -10.81
CA PRO A 208 9.63 15.95 -11.48
C PRO A 208 10.50 16.34 -12.68
N PRO A 209 9.91 16.70 -13.83
CA PRO A 209 10.66 17.20 -14.98
C PRO A 209 11.30 18.57 -14.68
N GLY A 210 12.29 18.95 -15.48
CA GLY A 210 12.86 20.30 -15.45
C GLY A 210 11.84 21.37 -15.86
N PRO A 211 12.16 22.66 -15.67
CA PRO A 211 11.26 23.78 -15.99
C PRO A 211 10.74 23.76 -17.44
N ASP A 212 11.59 23.30 -18.37
CA ASP A 212 11.28 23.22 -19.79
C ASP A 212 10.60 21.90 -20.21
N GLY A 213 10.08 21.13 -19.24
CA GLY A 213 9.45 19.82 -19.47
C GLY A 213 10.44 18.69 -19.81
N THR A 214 11.75 18.97 -19.74
CA THR A 214 12.79 17.98 -20.07
C THR A 214 12.88 16.93 -18.95
N PRO A 215 12.85 15.63 -19.26
CA PRO A 215 13.09 14.59 -18.27
C PRO A 215 14.48 14.74 -17.65
N PRO A 216 14.62 14.59 -16.32
CA PRO A 216 15.93 14.57 -15.72
C PRO A 216 16.67 13.28 -16.14
N PRO A 217 18.00 13.25 -16.00
CA PRO A 217 18.80 12.04 -16.12
C PRO A 217 18.25 10.88 -15.27
N LEU A 218 18.42 9.63 -15.71
CA LEU A 218 17.89 8.45 -15.02
C LEU A 218 18.40 8.29 -13.57
N ASP A 219 19.63 8.72 -13.30
CA ASP A 219 20.26 8.68 -11.99
C ASP A 219 19.68 9.70 -11.01
N ALA A 220 18.90 10.70 -11.49
CA ALA A 220 18.20 11.65 -10.63
C ALA A 220 17.15 10.99 -9.72
N ALA A 221 16.66 9.79 -10.07
CA ALA A 221 15.79 9.00 -9.20
C ALA A 221 16.55 8.35 -8.01
N GLY A 222 17.88 8.30 -8.08
CA GLY A 222 18.74 7.67 -7.09
C GLY A 222 18.69 6.13 -7.12
N PRO A 223 19.35 5.48 -6.15
CA PRO A 223 19.44 4.02 -6.06
C PRO A 223 18.12 3.34 -5.66
N ALA A 224 17.22 4.09 -5.00
CA ALA A 224 15.88 3.63 -4.60
C ALA A 224 14.77 4.18 -5.51
N GLY A 225 15.13 4.68 -6.69
CA GLY A 225 14.21 5.35 -7.60
C GLY A 225 13.38 4.39 -8.44
N GLU A 226 12.08 4.64 -8.53
CA GLU A 226 11.19 3.97 -9.47
C GLU A 226 11.40 4.48 -10.90
N LEU A 227 11.03 3.66 -11.89
CA LEU A 227 11.10 4.00 -13.31
C LEU A 227 9.74 3.87 -13.98
N LEU A 228 9.43 4.79 -14.88
CA LEU A 228 8.38 4.62 -15.87
C LEU A 228 9.03 4.12 -17.17
N ALA A 229 8.72 2.87 -17.54
CA ALA A 229 9.19 2.26 -18.78
C ALA A 229 8.06 2.24 -19.82
N VAL A 230 8.25 2.88 -20.96
CA VAL A 230 7.25 2.98 -22.02
C VAL A 230 7.73 2.20 -23.23
N VAL A 231 6.90 1.28 -23.72
CA VAL A 231 7.21 0.49 -24.92
C VAL A 231 7.25 1.41 -26.14
N GLY A 232 8.37 1.42 -26.84
CA GLY A 232 8.59 2.19 -28.05
C GLY A 232 9.95 2.89 -28.11
N ASP A 233 10.26 3.43 -29.27
CA ASP A 233 11.54 4.07 -29.57
C ASP A 233 11.44 5.60 -29.36
N PRO A 234 12.08 6.19 -28.32
CA PRO A 234 11.96 7.62 -28.03
C PRO A 234 12.57 8.51 -29.12
N ASP A 235 13.51 8.00 -29.91
CA ASP A 235 14.15 8.76 -31.00
C ASP A 235 13.18 9.05 -32.15
N ARG A 236 12.07 8.32 -32.20
CA ARG A 236 11.00 8.48 -33.21
C ARG A 236 9.83 9.31 -32.70
N TRP A 237 9.88 9.80 -31.47
CA TRP A 237 8.77 10.49 -30.86
C TRP A 237 8.83 12.01 -31.07
N PRO A 238 7.69 12.68 -31.30
CA PRO A 238 7.63 14.12 -31.22
C PRO A 238 8.04 14.59 -29.83
N ARG A 239 8.74 15.73 -29.73
CA ARG A 239 9.17 16.34 -28.47
C ARG A 239 8.03 16.44 -27.44
N ARG A 240 6.84 16.84 -27.88
CA ARG A 240 5.64 16.92 -27.04
C ARG A 240 5.29 15.60 -26.35
N ARG A 241 5.48 14.45 -27.00
CA ARG A 241 5.21 13.14 -26.39
C ARG A 241 6.18 12.85 -25.25
N VAL A 242 7.47 13.17 -25.44
CA VAL A 242 8.50 13.01 -24.40
C VAL A 242 8.17 13.89 -23.19
N GLU A 243 7.81 15.15 -23.42
CA GLU A 243 7.41 16.10 -22.36
C GLU A 243 6.19 15.60 -21.57
N LEU A 244 5.17 15.07 -22.25
CA LEU A 244 3.97 14.53 -21.60
C LEU A 244 4.26 13.28 -20.75
N LEU A 245 5.12 12.38 -21.22
CA LEU A 245 5.56 11.21 -20.46
C LEU A 245 6.43 11.61 -19.26
N ALA A 246 7.28 12.63 -19.41
CA ALA A 246 8.05 13.21 -18.31
C ALA A 246 7.14 13.83 -17.24
N ALA A 247 6.13 14.60 -17.66
CA ALA A 247 5.12 15.17 -16.78
C ALA A 247 4.34 14.07 -16.05
N THR A 248 4.02 12.97 -16.73
CA THR A 248 3.37 11.80 -16.14
C THR A 248 4.26 11.17 -15.05
N ALA A 249 5.54 10.96 -15.31
CA ALA A 249 6.50 10.48 -14.30
C ALA A 249 6.59 11.45 -13.10
N GLY A 250 6.51 12.76 -13.34
CA GLY A 250 6.45 13.78 -12.31
C GLY A 250 5.22 13.68 -11.41
N LEU A 251 4.03 13.46 -11.99
CA LEU A 251 2.79 13.24 -11.23
C LEU A 251 2.87 11.98 -10.37
N VAL A 252 3.42 10.89 -10.90
CA VAL A 252 3.66 9.67 -10.11
C VAL A 252 4.60 9.97 -8.94
N ALA A 253 5.65 10.75 -9.16
CA ALA A 253 6.57 11.15 -8.09
C ALA A 253 5.88 11.99 -6.99
N ASP A 254 4.95 12.87 -7.35
CA ASP A 254 4.13 13.63 -6.39
C ASP A 254 3.21 12.72 -5.57
N GLU A 255 2.59 11.72 -6.21
CA GLU A 255 1.78 10.72 -5.51
C GLU A 255 2.65 9.91 -4.53
N ARG A 256 3.84 9.47 -4.93
CA ARG A 256 4.78 8.77 -4.06
C ARG A 256 5.20 9.62 -2.86
N ARG A 257 5.46 10.92 -3.07
CA ARG A 257 5.75 11.85 -1.97
C ARG A 257 4.58 11.99 -1.00
N ARG A 258 3.35 12.08 -1.50
CA ARG A 258 2.14 12.16 -0.66
C ARG A 258 1.90 10.89 0.14
N ALA A 259 2.02 9.72 -0.49
CA ALA A 259 1.93 8.43 0.20
C ALA A 259 3.01 8.29 1.27
N ASP A 260 4.26 8.65 0.94
CA ASP A 260 5.34 8.62 1.92
C ASP A 260 5.06 9.56 3.11
N ALA A 261 4.60 10.80 2.84
CA ALA A 261 4.25 11.75 3.90
C ALA A 261 3.12 11.23 4.80
N ALA A 262 2.11 10.58 4.22
CA ALA A 262 0.99 10.03 4.97
C ALA A 262 1.42 8.87 5.91
N GLY A 263 2.42 8.07 5.51
CA GLY A 263 3.03 7.05 6.36
C GLY A 263 3.94 7.58 7.48
N ALA A 264 4.18 8.89 7.58
CA ALA A 264 5.18 9.45 8.50
C ALA A 264 4.83 9.22 9.98
N ALA A 265 3.55 9.21 10.35
CA ALA A 265 3.12 8.94 11.73
C ALA A 265 3.49 7.51 12.16
N TRP A 266 3.21 6.53 11.30
CA TRP A 266 3.55 5.12 11.54
C TRP A 266 5.05 4.89 11.64
N ARG A 267 5.85 5.56 10.79
CA ARG A 267 7.32 5.48 10.86
C ARG A 267 7.89 6.09 12.13
N ARG A 268 7.30 7.19 12.62
CA ARG A 268 7.67 7.77 13.91
C ARG A 268 7.38 6.81 15.07
N LEU A 269 6.22 6.16 15.06
CA LEU A 269 5.88 5.16 16.07
C LEU A 269 6.79 3.93 16.00
N ALA A 270 7.11 3.43 14.79
CA ALA A 270 8.05 2.33 14.62
C ALA A 270 9.45 2.68 15.14
N ARG A 271 9.91 3.91 14.91
CA ARG A 271 11.18 4.40 15.47
C ARG A 271 11.14 4.41 16.99
N GLU A 272 10.05 4.92 17.58
CA GLU A 272 9.86 4.91 19.04
C GLU A 272 9.91 3.49 19.60
N VAL A 273 9.28 2.51 18.94
CA VAL A 273 9.34 1.10 19.35
C VAL A 273 10.76 0.56 19.32
N VAL A 274 11.54 0.86 18.28
CA VAL A 274 12.94 0.44 18.19
C VAL A 274 13.77 1.07 19.32
N GLU A 275 13.58 2.36 19.62
CA GLU A 275 14.30 3.03 20.71
C GLU A 275 13.89 2.54 22.10
N LEU A 276 12.60 2.25 22.32
CA LEU A 276 12.12 1.63 23.55
C LEU A 276 12.72 0.23 23.75
N ALA A 277 12.83 -0.57 22.70
CA ALA A 277 13.47 -1.88 22.76
C ALA A 277 14.96 -1.76 23.10
N ARG A 278 15.68 -0.81 22.51
CA ARG A 278 17.11 -0.55 22.78
C ARG A 278 17.37 -0.08 24.21
N SER A 279 16.47 0.75 24.75
CA SER A 279 16.60 1.30 26.10
C SER A 279 16.14 0.36 27.21
N GLY A 280 15.63 -0.83 26.87
CA GLY A 280 15.14 -1.80 27.85
C GLY A 280 13.83 -1.35 28.53
N ALA A 281 12.98 -0.65 27.79
CA ALA A 281 11.67 -0.22 28.30
C ALA A 281 10.80 -1.42 28.73
N PRO A 282 9.80 -1.22 29.62
CA PRO A 282 8.92 -2.30 30.04
C PRO A 282 8.23 -2.98 28.86
N SER A 283 8.29 -4.31 28.83
CA SER A 283 7.77 -5.13 27.73
C SER A 283 6.32 -4.83 27.34
N ALA A 284 5.45 -4.57 28.33
CA ALA A 284 4.05 -4.21 28.08
C ALA A 284 3.89 -2.92 27.24
N VAL A 285 4.80 -1.95 27.41
CA VAL A 285 4.79 -0.67 26.69
C VAL A 285 5.23 -0.87 25.24
N VAL A 286 6.21 -1.75 25.02
CA VAL A 286 6.70 -2.15 23.69
C VAL A 286 5.65 -3.00 22.97
N ALA A 287 5.05 -3.97 23.67
CA ALA A 287 4.01 -4.85 23.15
C ALA A 287 2.80 -4.07 22.63
N ALA A 288 2.27 -3.14 23.43
CA ALA A 288 1.10 -2.33 23.03
C ALA A 288 1.32 -1.56 21.72
N ARG A 289 2.54 -1.05 21.49
CA ARG A 289 2.88 -0.32 20.26
C ARG A 289 3.18 -1.26 19.10
N LEU A 290 3.81 -2.40 19.36
CA LEU A 290 4.02 -3.45 18.35
C LEU A 290 2.71 -4.04 17.84
N ASP A 291 1.74 -4.27 18.73
CA ASP A 291 0.42 -4.77 18.38
C ASP A 291 -0.33 -3.79 17.48
N LEU A 292 -0.10 -2.48 17.66
CA LEU A 292 -0.65 -1.45 16.80
C LEU A 292 0.04 -1.38 15.42
N LEU A 293 1.36 -1.59 15.36
CA LEU A 293 2.15 -1.48 14.12
C LEU A 293 2.10 -2.74 13.25
N VAL A 294 2.28 -3.89 13.88
CA VAL A 294 2.46 -5.20 13.26
C VAL A 294 1.73 -6.26 14.10
N PRO A 295 0.38 -6.25 14.07
CA PRO A 295 -0.41 -7.22 14.83
C PRO A 295 -0.07 -8.64 14.38
N ILE A 296 -0.05 -9.59 15.33
CA ILE A 296 0.00 -11.01 15.01
C ILE A 296 -1.44 -11.48 14.76
N PRO A 297 -1.78 -11.94 13.54
CA PRO A 297 -3.13 -12.41 13.23
C PRO A 297 -3.52 -13.57 14.15
N ASP A 298 -4.78 -13.61 14.58
CA ASP A 298 -5.32 -14.67 15.44
C ASP A 298 -5.03 -16.07 14.87
N ALA A 299 -5.19 -16.23 13.55
CA ALA A 299 -4.94 -17.48 12.83
C ALA A 299 -3.48 -17.96 12.94
N ALA A 300 -2.52 -17.06 13.18
CA ALA A 300 -1.10 -17.36 13.30
C ALA A 300 -0.67 -17.62 14.75
N ARG A 301 -1.46 -17.22 15.77
CA ARG A 301 -1.06 -17.36 17.18
C ARG A 301 -0.83 -18.82 17.57
N GLY A 302 0.25 -19.07 18.31
CA GLY A 302 0.63 -20.41 18.78
C GLY A 302 1.20 -21.33 17.70
N ARG A 303 1.30 -20.89 16.44
CA ARG A 303 1.93 -21.69 15.38
C ARG A 303 3.45 -21.59 15.45
N PRO A 304 4.17 -22.68 15.14
CA PRO A 304 5.62 -22.63 14.98
C PRO A 304 6.03 -21.59 13.91
N GLY A 305 7.01 -20.75 14.23
CA GLY A 305 7.51 -19.71 13.33
C GLY A 305 6.65 -18.46 13.22
N ALA A 306 5.50 -18.39 13.89
CA ALA A 306 4.57 -17.25 13.84
C ALA A 306 4.96 -16.11 14.80
N GLY A 307 6.21 -15.67 14.68
CA GLY A 307 6.74 -14.52 15.39
C GLY A 307 6.90 -13.30 14.48
N ARG A 308 7.00 -12.14 15.10
CA ARG A 308 7.45 -10.92 14.42
C ARG A 308 8.91 -11.07 14.04
N GLN A 309 9.34 -10.45 12.95
CA GLN A 309 10.75 -10.40 12.57
C GLN A 309 11.23 -8.97 12.47
N VAL A 310 12.53 -8.79 12.68
CA VAL A 310 13.23 -7.52 12.44
C VAL A 310 14.15 -7.71 11.24
N VAL A 311 14.12 -6.77 10.31
CA VAL A 311 15.08 -6.70 9.21
C VAL A 311 15.80 -5.38 9.29
N VAL A 312 17.13 -5.41 9.22
CA VAL A 312 17.97 -4.22 9.25
C VAL A 312 18.73 -4.13 7.95
N ALA A 313 18.65 -2.97 7.29
CA ALA A 313 19.36 -2.70 6.05
C ALA A 313 20.19 -1.43 6.14
N VAL A 314 21.39 -1.46 5.58
CA VAL A 314 22.22 -0.26 5.36
C VAL A 314 22.62 -0.20 3.90
N LEU A 315 22.37 0.96 3.30
CA LEU A 315 22.84 1.31 1.97
C LEU A 315 24.06 2.22 2.10
N GLU A 316 25.20 1.75 1.62
CA GLU A 316 26.43 2.52 1.49
C GLU A 316 26.55 3.04 0.06
N ARG A 317 26.70 4.36 -0.07
CA ARG A 317 27.02 5.02 -1.35
C ARG A 317 28.52 5.31 -1.43
N PRO A 318 29.11 5.21 -2.63
CA PRO A 318 30.48 5.70 -2.82
C PRO A 318 30.52 7.18 -2.43
N GLY A 319 31.59 7.58 -1.74
CA GLY A 319 31.79 8.99 -1.40
C GLY A 319 31.90 9.83 -2.67
N ASP A 320 31.27 11.01 -2.68
CA ASP A 320 31.32 11.95 -3.80
C ASP A 320 32.74 12.55 -3.91
N GLY A 321 33.68 11.78 -4.47
CA GLY A 321 35.08 12.15 -4.63
C GLY A 321 35.61 11.59 -5.95
N GLY A 322 35.69 12.45 -6.97
CA GLY A 322 36.31 12.10 -8.24
C GLY A 322 37.79 11.79 -8.05
N GLY A 323 38.16 10.53 -8.22
CA GLY A 323 39.50 10.10 -8.63
C GLY A 323 40.67 10.25 -7.65
N ASP A 324 40.56 10.98 -6.54
CA ASP A 324 41.67 11.13 -5.60
C ASP A 324 41.23 11.05 -4.13
N ALA A 325 41.84 10.11 -3.40
CA ALA A 325 41.79 9.85 -1.95
C ALA A 325 40.44 9.97 -1.19
N GLY A 326 39.83 8.81 -0.90
CA GLY A 326 39.54 8.41 0.48
C GLY A 326 38.34 9.03 1.22
N VAL A 327 37.26 9.44 0.54
CA VAL A 327 35.99 9.72 1.27
C VAL A 327 35.35 8.38 1.64
N PRO A 328 35.13 8.08 2.95
CA PRO A 328 34.49 6.84 3.35
C PRO A 328 33.07 6.76 2.77
N PRO A 329 32.59 5.54 2.45
CA PRO A 329 31.23 5.36 1.98
C PRO A 329 30.24 5.98 2.98
N ARG A 330 29.23 6.66 2.46
CA ARG A 330 28.21 7.31 3.28
C ARG A 330 26.96 6.45 3.31
N ALA A 331 26.42 6.24 4.51
CA ALA A 331 25.13 5.61 4.68
C ALA A 331 24.02 6.52 4.14
N ASP A 332 23.07 5.94 3.41
CA ASP A 332 21.87 6.62 2.92
C ASP A 332 20.64 5.93 3.52
N ALA A 333 20.32 6.29 4.76
CA ALA A 333 19.23 5.66 5.53
C ALA A 333 17.88 5.78 4.82
N ARG A 334 17.62 6.91 4.15
CA ARG A 334 16.37 7.13 3.41
C ARG A 334 16.26 6.20 2.20
N ALA A 335 17.31 6.11 1.39
CA ALA A 335 17.30 5.19 0.25
C ALA A 335 17.28 3.72 0.71
N ALA A 336 17.99 3.38 1.78
CA ALA A 336 17.90 2.05 2.42
C ALA A 336 16.47 1.74 2.86
N ARG A 337 15.75 2.72 3.44
CA ARG A 337 14.34 2.56 3.86
C ARG A 337 13.43 2.30 2.68
N LEU A 338 13.56 3.07 1.60
CA LEU A 338 12.73 2.90 0.41
C LEU A 338 12.97 1.55 -0.26
N LEU A 339 14.24 1.15 -0.42
CA LEU A 339 14.61 -0.18 -0.92
C LEU A 339 14.07 -1.30 -0.03
N LEU A 340 14.30 -1.22 1.29
CA LEU A 340 13.83 -2.24 2.22
C LEU A 340 12.31 -2.37 2.22
N THR A 341 11.58 -1.26 2.09
CA THR A 341 10.12 -1.30 1.94
C THR A 341 9.70 -2.07 0.68
N ASP A 342 10.34 -1.81 -0.45
CA ASP A 342 10.04 -2.50 -1.72
C ASP A 342 10.40 -4.00 -1.66
N LEU A 343 11.56 -4.33 -1.08
CA LEU A 343 12.02 -5.71 -0.90
C LEU A 343 11.08 -6.52 -0.03
N VAL A 344 10.66 -5.96 1.11
CA VAL A 344 9.70 -6.60 2.02
C VAL A 344 8.35 -6.79 1.34
N ALA A 345 7.85 -5.77 0.63
CA ALA A 345 6.59 -5.88 -0.10
C ALA A 345 6.65 -7.00 -1.16
N GLY A 346 7.74 -7.07 -1.93
CA GLY A 346 7.95 -8.13 -2.92
C GLY A 346 8.06 -9.53 -2.32
N ALA A 347 8.78 -9.68 -1.21
CA ALA A 347 8.88 -10.96 -0.51
C ALA A 347 7.54 -11.42 0.05
N ARG A 348 6.73 -10.50 0.59
CA ARG A 348 5.37 -10.77 1.08
C ARG A 348 4.43 -11.20 -0.04
N GLU A 349 4.46 -10.51 -1.19
CA GLU A 349 3.67 -10.88 -2.38
C GLU A 349 4.03 -12.28 -2.90
N ARG A 350 5.33 -12.59 -3.00
CA ARG A 350 5.79 -13.93 -3.42
C ARG A 350 5.39 -15.01 -2.43
N ALA A 351 5.26 -14.67 -1.15
CA ALA A 351 4.75 -15.57 -0.11
C ALA A 351 3.21 -15.69 -0.13
N GLY A 352 2.51 -15.05 -1.07
CA GLY A 352 1.06 -15.09 -1.18
C GLY A 352 0.34 -14.22 -0.15
N ALA A 353 1.03 -13.30 0.52
CA ALA A 353 0.37 -12.28 1.30
C ALA A 353 -0.36 -11.29 0.39
N ALA A 354 -1.53 -10.82 0.82
CA ALA A 354 -2.21 -9.73 0.14
C ALA A 354 -1.23 -8.56 -0.03
N PRO A 355 -1.17 -7.93 -1.23
CA PRO A 355 -0.15 -6.94 -1.56
C PRO A 355 -0.15 -5.83 -0.51
N GLY A 356 0.95 -5.77 0.24
CA GLY A 356 1.15 -4.79 1.27
C GLY A 356 1.73 -3.52 0.68
N MET A 357 0.94 -2.45 0.61
CA MET A 357 1.40 -1.20 0.01
C MET A 357 2.48 -0.52 0.86
N PRO A 358 3.66 -0.21 0.29
CA PRO A 358 4.66 0.67 0.90
C PRO A 358 4.04 2.02 1.30
N GLY A 359 3.95 2.31 2.60
CA GLY A 359 3.64 3.66 3.11
C GLY A 359 2.15 4.04 3.19
N ALA A 360 1.21 3.10 3.20
CA ALA A 360 -0.21 3.44 3.40
C ALA A 360 -0.48 4.06 4.79
N PRO A 361 -1.15 5.22 4.90
CA PRO A 361 -1.95 5.53 6.09
C PRO A 361 -3.12 4.52 6.12
N GLY A 362 -3.30 3.85 7.25
CA GLY A 362 -4.37 2.85 7.42
C GLY A 362 -5.77 3.45 7.24
N PRO A 363 -6.79 2.59 7.02
CA PRO A 363 -8.17 3.02 6.95
C PRO A 363 -8.64 3.56 8.31
N VAL A 364 -9.48 4.59 8.24
CA VAL A 364 -10.09 5.28 9.38
C VAL A 364 -11.24 4.45 9.97
N ASP A 365 -10.97 3.26 10.49
CA ASP A 365 -11.94 2.47 11.27
C ASP A 365 -11.20 1.70 12.37
N GLY A 366 -11.56 1.92 13.64
CA GLY A 366 -10.83 1.46 14.83
C GLY A 366 -10.83 -0.05 15.11
N SER A 367 -10.24 -0.87 14.24
CA SER A 367 -9.89 -2.29 14.46
C SER A 367 -8.50 -2.60 13.86
N PRO A 368 -7.67 -3.47 14.47
CA PRO A 368 -6.21 -3.38 14.40
C PRO A 368 -5.65 -4.06 13.15
N ASP A 369 -5.57 -3.31 12.05
CA ASP A 369 -4.63 -3.62 10.97
C ASP A 369 -3.69 -2.43 10.78
N GLY A 370 -2.54 -2.54 11.45
CA GLY A 370 -1.37 -1.75 11.14
C GLY A 370 -0.93 -1.96 9.68
N PRO A 371 -0.08 -1.07 9.14
CA PRO A 371 0.45 -1.12 7.77
C PRO A 371 0.82 -2.54 7.33
N ALA A 372 0.00 -3.13 6.45
CA ALA A 372 0.17 -4.39 5.71
C ALA A 372 1.10 -5.48 6.30
N GLY A 373 1.07 -5.66 7.62
CA GLY A 373 1.99 -6.53 8.34
C GLY A 373 3.48 -6.20 8.20
N ALA A 374 3.87 -4.98 7.83
CA ALA A 374 5.26 -4.51 7.86
C ALA A 374 5.39 -2.97 7.93
N VAL A 375 6.33 -2.47 8.74
CA VAL A 375 6.70 -1.05 8.81
C VAL A 375 8.19 -0.89 8.70
N VAL A 376 8.64 -0.01 7.81
CA VAL A 376 10.05 0.34 7.67
C VAL A 376 10.28 1.77 8.11
N THR A 377 11.25 1.98 9.00
CA THR A 377 11.65 3.29 9.51
C THR A 377 13.16 3.47 9.44
N GLU A 378 13.61 4.71 9.59
CA GLU A 378 15.03 5.06 9.67
C GLU A 378 15.41 5.21 11.14
N VAL A 379 16.48 4.57 11.58
CA VAL A 379 17.05 4.67 12.92
C VAL A 379 18.55 4.87 12.76
N ASP A 380 19.10 5.96 13.28
CA ASP A 380 20.49 6.35 13.02
C ASP A 380 20.78 6.34 11.50
N ASP A 381 21.79 5.58 11.07
CA ASP A 381 22.22 5.42 9.67
C ASP A 381 21.64 4.16 8.98
N GLU A 382 20.66 3.49 9.60
CA GLU A 382 20.09 2.24 9.11
C GLU A 382 18.57 2.29 8.92
N ALA A 383 18.08 1.44 8.01
CA ALA A 383 16.66 1.17 7.86
C ALA A 383 16.29 -0.08 8.67
N VAL A 384 15.22 0.01 9.47
CA VAL A 384 14.71 -1.07 10.30
C VAL A 384 13.27 -1.37 9.89
N ALA A 385 13.01 -2.60 9.46
CA ALA A 385 11.68 -3.13 9.22
C ALA A 385 11.21 -3.98 10.40
N LEU A 386 10.03 -3.68 10.91
CA LEU A 386 9.27 -4.53 11.81
C LEU A 386 8.24 -5.28 10.98
N LEU A 387 8.20 -6.60 11.08
CA LEU A 387 7.33 -7.45 10.28
C LEU A 387 6.39 -8.27 11.16
N ALA A 388 5.11 -8.29 10.80
CA ALA A 388 4.19 -9.31 11.24
C ALA A 388 4.48 -10.64 10.51
N PRO A 389 4.14 -11.79 11.12
CA PRO A 389 4.32 -13.09 10.50
C PRO A 389 3.74 -13.14 9.09
N LEU A 390 4.43 -13.84 8.18
CA LEU A 390 3.89 -14.14 6.85
C LEU A 390 2.66 -15.05 6.99
N PRO A 391 1.66 -14.92 6.11
CA PRO A 391 0.50 -15.80 6.12
C PRO A 391 0.92 -17.25 5.92
N THR A 392 0.16 -18.16 6.53
CA THR A 392 0.51 -19.58 6.53
C THR A 392 0.33 -20.19 5.15
N THR A 393 1.18 -21.16 4.81
CA THR A 393 1.07 -21.88 3.54
C THR A 393 -0.32 -22.54 3.38
N PRO A 394 -0.79 -22.81 2.15
CA PRO A 394 -2.06 -23.49 1.90
C PRO A 394 -2.20 -24.84 2.61
N ALA A 395 -1.07 -25.48 2.94
CA ALA A 395 -0.99 -26.72 3.69
C ALA A 395 -1.19 -26.56 5.21
N GLY A 396 -1.34 -25.34 5.73
CA GLY A 396 -1.59 -25.05 7.15
C GLY A 396 -0.38 -25.27 8.08
N VAL A 397 0.79 -25.66 7.54
CA VAL A 397 1.98 -25.98 8.33
C VAL A 397 2.78 -24.71 8.61
N GLY A 398 2.43 -24.00 9.69
CA GLY A 398 3.20 -22.86 10.22
C GLY A 398 3.26 -21.62 9.32
N SER A 399 3.92 -20.57 9.80
CA SER A 399 4.37 -19.45 8.95
C SER A 399 5.83 -19.66 8.59
N VAL A 400 6.15 -19.53 7.31
CA VAL A 400 7.55 -19.58 6.86
C VAL A 400 8.19 -18.24 7.20
N PRO A 401 9.23 -18.19 8.03
CA PRO A 401 9.91 -16.94 8.33
C PRO A 401 10.58 -16.38 7.09
N LEU A 402 10.65 -15.06 7.01
CA LEU A 402 11.41 -14.38 5.97
C LEU A 402 12.89 -14.75 6.13
N THR A 403 13.52 -15.16 5.04
CA THR A 403 14.96 -15.45 4.98
C THR A 403 15.68 -14.40 4.14
N PRO A 404 17.01 -14.20 4.34
CA PRO A 404 17.78 -13.31 3.48
C PRO A 404 17.67 -13.67 1.98
N GLY A 405 17.66 -14.97 1.65
CA GLY A 405 17.50 -15.44 0.27
C GLY A 405 16.14 -15.08 -0.33
N ALA A 406 15.04 -15.27 0.43
CA ALA A 406 13.70 -14.87 -0.02
C ALA A 406 13.57 -13.35 -0.29
N LEU A 407 14.37 -12.55 0.42
CA LEU A 407 14.41 -11.10 0.26
C LEU A 407 15.27 -10.67 -0.95
N LEU A 408 16.44 -11.29 -1.14
CA LEU A 408 17.47 -10.79 -2.07
C LEU A 408 17.64 -11.61 -3.34
N ASP A 409 17.39 -12.92 -3.36
CA ASP A 409 17.82 -13.78 -4.49
C ASP A 409 17.11 -13.42 -5.79
N ALA A 410 15.79 -13.18 -5.74
CA ALA A 410 14.99 -12.82 -6.91
C ALA A 410 15.32 -11.42 -7.46
N VAL A 411 15.86 -10.54 -6.62
CA VAL A 411 16.01 -9.11 -6.90
C VAL A 411 17.48 -8.68 -7.02
N ARG A 412 18.42 -9.59 -6.74
CA ARG A 412 19.87 -9.33 -6.84
C ARG A 412 20.27 -8.76 -8.20
N PRO A 413 19.82 -9.29 -9.36
CA PRO A 413 20.19 -8.71 -10.64
C PRO A 413 19.73 -7.25 -10.80
N ALA A 414 18.50 -6.95 -10.37
CA ALA A 414 17.92 -5.62 -10.39
C ALA A 414 18.68 -4.64 -9.46
N LEU A 415 18.97 -5.07 -8.23
CA LEU A 415 19.70 -4.26 -7.26
C LEU A 415 21.15 -4.01 -7.70
N THR A 416 21.86 -5.03 -8.18
CA THR A 416 23.24 -4.87 -8.68
C THR A 416 23.30 -3.83 -9.80
N ALA A 417 22.33 -3.84 -10.72
CA ALA A 417 22.24 -2.84 -11.78
C ALA A 417 21.86 -1.44 -11.26
N GLY A 418 20.94 -1.36 -10.29
CA GLY A 418 20.44 -0.10 -9.74
C GLY A 418 21.41 0.64 -8.82
N LEU A 419 22.20 -0.09 -8.02
CA LEU A 419 23.16 0.46 -7.07
C LEU A 419 24.42 1.04 -7.73
N GLY A 420 24.79 0.52 -8.90
CA GLY A 420 25.97 0.97 -9.62
C GLY A 420 27.30 0.61 -8.93
N PRO A 421 28.43 1.00 -9.54
CA PRO A 421 29.75 0.68 -9.01
C PRO A 421 30.00 1.35 -7.66
N GLY A 422 30.37 0.56 -6.65
CA GLY A 422 30.70 1.03 -5.30
C GLY A 422 29.50 1.23 -4.38
N GLY A 423 28.26 1.05 -4.86
CA GLY A 423 27.07 0.98 -4.01
C GLY A 423 26.95 -0.40 -3.35
N ARG A 424 26.64 -0.45 -2.06
CA ARG A 424 26.47 -1.71 -1.31
C ARG A 424 25.21 -1.66 -0.45
N LEU A 425 24.29 -2.59 -0.65
CA LEU A 425 23.19 -2.84 0.27
C LEU A 425 23.52 -4.06 1.12
N SER A 426 23.57 -3.90 2.43
CA SER A 426 23.72 -5.00 3.38
C SER A 426 22.43 -5.18 4.16
N VAL A 427 21.97 -6.42 4.30
CA VAL A 427 20.72 -6.75 5.00
C VAL A 427 20.97 -7.87 6.00
N GLY A 428 20.37 -7.75 7.18
CA GLY A 428 20.29 -8.81 8.17
C GLY A 428 18.86 -9.03 8.62
N VAL A 429 18.50 -10.28 8.86
CA VAL A 429 17.16 -10.72 9.22
C VAL A 429 17.26 -11.48 10.53
N SER A 430 16.38 -11.18 11.49
CA SER A 430 16.30 -11.90 12.76
C SER A 430 15.51 -13.20 12.62
N ASP A 431 15.70 -14.11 13.57
CA ASP A 431 14.71 -15.15 13.83
C ASP A 431 13.37 -14.55 14.30
N PRO A 432 12.24 -15.28 14.13
CA PRO A 432 10.94 -14.84 14.60
C PRO A 432 10.85 -14.77 16.12
N VAL A 433 10.31 -13.66 16.64
CA VAL A 433 10.04 -13.47 18.07
C VAL A 433 8.55 -13.37 18.35
N ALA A 434 8.08 -14.19 19.29
CA ALA A 434 6.65 -14.27 19.64
C ALA A 434 6.19 -13.14 20.57
N SER A 435 7.10 -12.54 21.35
CA SER A 435 6.80 -11.51 22.36
C SER A 435 7.67 -10.27 22.21
N ALA A 436 7.24 -9.18 22.86
CA ALA A 436 8.00 -7.92 22.90
C ALA A 436 9.34 -8.05 23.64
N ASP A 437 9.46 -8.98 24.60
CA ASP A 437 10.73 -9.26 25.31
C ASP A 437 11.85 -9.67 24.34
N GLY A 438 11.49 -10.40 23.28
CA GLY A 438 12.44 -10.85 22.27
C GLY A 438 12.86 -9.76 21.28
N LEU A 439 12.18 -8.61 21.23
CA LEU A 439 12.41 -7.62 20.18
C LEU A 439 13.83 -7.03 20.22
N ALA A 440 14.35 -6.74 21.41
CA ALA A 440 15.71 -6.21 21.56
C ALA A 440 16.76 -7.24 21.08
N GLY A 441 16.55 -8.52 21.41
CA GLY A 441 17.40 -9.62 20.93
C GLY A 441 17.34 -9.77 19.42
N ALA A 442 16.13 -9.75 18.83
CA ALA A 442 15.93 -9.81 17.38
C ALA A 442 16.60 -8.63 16.64
N LEU A 443 16.52 -7.43 17.19
CA LEU A 443 17.19 -6.25 16.62
C LEU A 443 18.71 -6.42 16.60
N GLU A 444 19.30 -6.88 17.70
CA GLU A 444 20.75 -7.12 17.78
C GLU A 444 21.21 -8.27 16.89
N GLU A 445 20.40 -9.32 16.78
CA GLU A 445 20.62 -10.43 15.86
C GLU A 445 20.63 -9.96 14.41
N ALA A 446 19.59 -9.22 13.97
CA ALA A 446 19.51 -8.67 12.62
C ALA A 446 20.70 -7.73 12.32
N ARG A 447 21.10 -6.88 13.27
CA ARG A 447 22.29 -6.03 13.15
C ARG A 447 23.57 -6.84 13.03
N HIS A 448 23.72 -7.89 13.82
CA HIS A 448 24.88 -8.77 13.77
C HIS A 448 24.96 -9.47 12.41
N ALA A 449 23.86 -10.08 11.95
CA ALA A 449 23.77 -10.72 10.64
C ALA A 449 24.11 -9.74 9.50
N ARG A 450 23.61 -8.49 9.58
CA ARG A 450 23.92 -7.42 8.62
C ARG A 450 25.41 -7.07 8.59
N ARG A 451 26.05 -6.94 9.76
CA ARG A 451 27.50 -6.67 9.87
C ARG A 451 28.33 -7.82 9.29
N VAL A 452 27.93 -9.07 9.54
CA VAL A 452 28.56 -10.25 8.94
C VAL A 452 28.41 -10.23 7.42
N ALA A 453 27.23 -9.89 6.89
CA ALA A 453 27.00 -9.75 5.46
C ALA A 453 27.87 -8.64 4.83
N ALA A 454 27.96 -7.48 5.48
CA ALA A 454 28.82 -6.38 5.03
C ALA A 454 30.31 -6.79 4.96
N ALA A 455 30.80 -7.57 5.93
CA ALA A 455 32.18 -8.04 5.98
C ALA A 455 32.53 -9.10 4.93
N ARG A 456 31.54 -9.89 4.45
CA ARG A 456 31.76 -10.94 3.45
C ARG A 456 32.00 -10.43 2.03
N GLY A 457 31.71 -9.16 1.76
CA GLY A 457 32.04 -8.53 0.48
C GLY A 457 31.16 -8.92 -0.70
N GLU A 458 30.26 -9.89 -0.56
CA GLU A 458 29.31 -10.30 -1.60
C GLU A 458 28.26 -9.19 -1.84
N THR A 459 28.06 -8.82 -3.10
CA THR A 459 27.03 -7.87 -3.59
C THR A 459 25.69 -8.57 -3.79
#